data_AF-A0A1G0WCZ5-F1
#
_entry.id   AF-A0A1G0WCZ5-F1
#
_cell.length_a   1.000
_cell.length_b   1.000
_cell.length_c   1.000
_cell.angle_alpha   90.00
_cell.angle_beta   90.00
_cell.angle_gamma   90.00
#
_symmetry.space_group_name_H-M   'P 1'
#
loop_
_entity.id
_entity.type
_entity.pdbx_description
1 polymer ?
#
loop_
_entity_poly.entity_id
_entity_poly.type
_entity_poly.pdbx_seq_one_letter_code
_entity_poly.pdbx_strand_id
1 'polypeptide(L)'
;MTLIIAARCYDGCVIVSDSRQHIKNDTDIRYKDGYIKVLICGKYVIYNHGYNRIDNKDWKLQAKNLTPEVDNPVYKQIQEEMKSKPDKKAFYVFINKNELHEISIEVGNGVKYINHLPGDRLVSGCGAKYVDLGLLIDLNTKKYNKVRADLETTFLNAYNNQSKANGKEFSNGYTIKYLLS
;
A
#
# COMPACT_ATOMS: atom_id res chain seq x y z
N MET A 1 -10.21 0.89 5.85
CA MET A 1 -8.94 0.90 6.61
C MET A 1 -7.97 0.11 5.76
N THR A 2 -6.73 0.56 5.64
CA THR A 2 -5.71 -0.15 4.86
C THR A 2 -4.41 -0.23 5.64
N LEU A 3 -3.84 -1.43 5.69
CA LEU A 3 -2.49 -1.71 6.15
C LEU A 3 -1.74 -2.44 5.03
N ILE A 4 -0.64 -1.84 4.59
CA ILE A 4 0.29 -2.44 3.63
C ILE A 4 1.69 -2.25 4.20
N ILE A 5 2.44 -3.35 4.29
CA ILE A 5 3.83 -3.35 4.75
C ILE A 5 4.65 -4.02 3.66
N ALA A 6 5.73 -3.39 3.25
CA ALA A 6 6.68 -3.96 2.30
C ALA A 6 8.11 -3.76 2.77
N ALA A 7 8.96 -4.72 2.40
CA ALA A 7 10.37 -4.73 2.74
C ALA A 7 11.18 -5.26 1.55
N ARG A 8 12.32 -4.62 1.26
CA ARG A 8 13.30 -5.14 0.30
C ARG A 8 14.18 -6.17 0.99
N CYS A 9 14.36 -7.33 0.39
CA CYS A 9 15.27 -8.38 0.82
C CYS A 9 16.45 -8.50 -0.16
N TYR A 10 17.44 -9.33 0.16
CA TYR A 10 18.63 -9.56 -0.66
C TYR A 10 18.30 -9.88 -2.14
N ASP A 11 17.25 -10.65 -2.37
CA ASP A 11 16.85 -11.21 -3.66
C ASP A 11 15.54 -10.61 -4.22
N GLY A 12 15.01 -9.55 -3.62
CA GLY A 12 13.73 -9.01 -4.07
C GLY A 12 12.98 -8.10 -3.10
N CYS A 13 11.66 -8.09 -3.19
CA CYS A 13 10.78 -7.35 -2.30
C CYS A 13 9.59 -8.22 -1.87
N VAL A 14 9.29 -8.19 -0.57
CA VAL A 14 8.12 -8.84 0.02
C VAL A 14 7.10 -7.77 0.40
N ILE A 15 5.84 -8.00 0.06
CA ILE A 15 4.73 -7.10 0.37
C ILE A 15 3.64 -7.92 1.05
N VAL A 16 3.12 -7.40 2.17
CA VAL A 16 1.97 -7.94 2.88
C VAL A 16 0.88 -6.87 2.92
N SER A 17 -0.33 -7.22 2.52
CA SER A 17 -1.47 -6.29 2.51
C SER A 17 -2.73 -6.95 3.03
N ASP A 18 -3.52 -6.20 3.80
CA ASP A 18 -4.87 -6.63 4.15
C ASP A 18 -5.77 -6.70 2.89
N SER A 19 -6.88 -7.45 2.99
CA SER A 19 -7.82 -7.60 1.87
C SER A 19 -9.20 -6.95 2.10
N ARG A 20 -9.41 -6.22 3.20
CA ARG A 20 -10.72 -5.64 3.53
C ARG A 20 -10.90 -4.27 2.87
N GLN A 21 -11.94 -4.15 2.06
CA GLN A 21 -12.45 -2.85 1.62
C GLN A 21 -13.53 -2.38 2.59
N HIS A 22 -13.43 -1.13 3.07
CA HIS A 22 -14.55 -0.47 3.75
C HIS A 22 -15.34 0.34 2.73
N ILE A 23 -16.63 0.07 2.67
CA ILE A 23 -17.61 0.77 1.85
C ILE A 23 -18.36 1.68 2.81
N LYS A 24 -18.02 2.96 2.81
CA LYS A 24 -18.67 3.97 3.64
C LYS A 24 -19.76 4.65 2.81
N ASN A 25 -20.98 4.60 3.31
CA ASN A 25 -22.07 5.47 2.90
C ASN A 25 -22.36 6.45 4.05
N ASP A 26 -23.12 7.52 3.79
CA ASP A 26 -23.34 8.62 4.74
C ASP A 26 -23.85 8.17 6.12
N THR A 27 -24.47 6.99 6.22
CA THR A 27 -25.07 6.45 7.44
C THR A 27 -24.60 5.04 7.83
N ASP A 28 -23.78 4.37 7.01
CA ASP A 28 -23.45 2.94 7.20
C ASP A 28 -22.01 2.63 6.75
N ILE A 29 -21.34 1.73 7.48
CA ILE A 29 -20.01 1.20 7.13
C ILE A 29 -20.16 -0.29 6.89
N ARG A 30 -20.12 -0.68 5.61
CA ARG A 30 -20.05 -2.07 5.19
C ARG A 30 -18.61 -2.46 4.88
N TYR A 31 -18.33 -3.76 4.90
CA TYR A 31 -17.03 -4.27 4.50
C TYR A 31 -17.16 -5.47 3.57
N LYS A 32 -16.13 -5.63 2.74
CA LYS A 32 -15.96 -6.78 1.85
C LYS A 32 -14.51 -7.22 1.88
N ASP A 33 -14.29 -8.52 2.09
CA ASP A 33 -12.97 -9.14 2.06
C ASP A 33 -12.62 -9.63 0.64
N GLY A 34 -11.36 -10.03 0.43
CA GLY A 34 -10.85 -10.49 -0.87
C GLY A 34 -10.51 -9.36 -1.84
N TYR A 35 -10.37 -8.13 -1.35
CA TYR A 35 -10.02 -6.99 -2.18
C TYR A 35 -8.51 -6.91 -2.44
N ILE A 36 -8.13 -6.77 -3.72
CA ILE A 36 -6.72 -6.60 -4.12
C ILE A 36 -6.32 -5.14 -3.95
N LYS A 37 -5.43 -4.86 -2.99
CA LYS A 37 -4.89 -3.51 -2.75
C LYS A 37 -3.51 -3.26 -3.34
N VAL A 38 -2.84 -4.32 -3.80
CA VAL A 38 -1.49 -4.27 -4.37
C VAL A 38 -1.51 -4.78 -5.79
N LEU A 39 -1.13 -3.92 -6.74
CA LEU A 39 -0.95 -4.26 -8.14
C LEU A 39 0.53 -4.22 -8.50
N ILE A 40 0.97 -5.18 -9.31
CA ILE A 40 2.30 -5.22 -9.87
C ILE A 40 2.16 -4.94 -11.37
N CYS A 41 2.87 -3.93 -11.87
CA CYS A 41 2.89 -3.56 -13.28
C CYS A 41 4.32 -3.23 -13.71
N GLY A 42 4.95 -4.12 -14.49
CA GLY A 42 6.34 -3.95 -14.92
C GLY A 42 7.32 -3.84 -13.75
N LYS A 43 8.05 -2.72 -13.68
CA LYS A 43 8.96 -2.40 -12.57
C LYS A 43 8.28 -1.71 -11.38
N TYR A 44 6.98 -1.48 -11.44
CA TYR A 44 6.26 -0.73 -10.42
C TYR A 44 5.31 -1.60 -9.60
N VAL A 45 5.21 -1.23 -8.33
CA VAL A 45 4.26 -1.75 -7.37
C VAL A 45 3.35 -0.62 -6.95
N ILE A 46 2.05 -0.85 -6.99
CA ILE A 46 1.04 0.19 -6.78
C ILE A 46 0.17 -0.23 -5.61
N TYR A 47 0.17 0.59 -4.56
CA TYR A 47 -0.64 0.42 -3.36
C TYR A 47 -1.87 1.31 -3.43
N ASN A 48 -3.03 0.72 -3.22
CA ASN A 48 -4.29 1.44 -3.15
C ASN A 48 -4.76 1.55 -1.69
N HIS A 49 -4.86 2.80 -1.20
CA HIS A 49 -5.32 3.11 0.15
C HIS A 49 -6.73 3.73 0.20
N GLY A 50 -7.52 3.62 -0.86
CA GLY A 50 -8.88 4.17 -0.87
C GLY A 50 -9.72 3.79 -2.09
N TYR A 51 -9.80 4.69 -3.06
CA TYR A 51 -10.75 4.58 -4.16
C TYR A 51 -10.43 3.40 -5.07
N ASN A 52 -11.46 2.64 -5.40
CA ASN A 52 -11.32 1.49 -6.30
C ASN A 52 -11.67 1.82 -7.75
N ARG A 53 -12.03 3.08 -7.98
CA ARG A 53 -12.28 3.64 -9.29
C ARG A 53 -11.53 4.95 -9.44
N ILE A 54 -10.94 5.13 -10.61
CA ILE A 54 -10.37 6.38 -11.13
C ILE A 54 -11.02 6.54 -12.49
N ASP A 55 -11.59 7.70 -12.79
CA ASP A 55 -12.25 8.02 -14.05
C ASP A 55 -13.35 7.00 -14.41
N ASN A 56 -14.15 6.60 -13.40
CA ASN A 56 -15.15 5.54 -13.50
C ASN A 56 -14.64 4.16 -13.95
N LYS A 57 -13.33 3.98 -14.13
CA LYS A 57 -12.66 2.72 -14.48
C LYS A 57 -12.11 2.05 -13.23
N ASP A 58 -11.95 0.73 -13.28
CA ASP A 58 -11.22 0.00 -12.23
C ASP A 58 -9.81 0.60 -12.11
N TRP A 59 -9.42 0.99 -10.89
CA TRP A 59 -8.12 1.61 -10.63
C TRP A 59 -6.97 0.77 -11.17
N LYS A 60 -7.09 -0.57 -11.21
CA LYS A 60 -6.03 -1.46 -11.71
C LYS A 60 -5.84 -1.31 -13.21
N LEU A 61 -6.93 -1.15 -13.96
CA LEU A 61 -6.86 -0.93 -15.40
C LEU A 61 -6.20 0.42 -15.69
N GLN A 62 -6.60 1.45 -14.94
CA GLN A 62 -6.01 2.77 -15.09
C GLN A 62 -4.54 2.75 -14.70
N ALA A 63 -4.20 2.19 -13.53
CA ALA A 63 -2.85 2.09 -12.98
C ALA A 63 -1.87 1.34 -13.88
N LYS A 64 -2.32 0.33 -14.64
CA LYS A 64 -1.49 -0.38 -15.63
C LYS A 64 -1.03 0.50 -16.78
N ASN A 65 -1.82 1.50 -17.14
CA ASN A 65 -1.57 2.40 -18.26
C ASN A 65 -0.78 3.65 -17.85
N LEU A 66 -0.40 3.79 -16.57
CA LEU A 66 0.34 4.94 -16.07
C LEU A 66 1.83 4.69 -16.20
N THR A 67 2.52 5.61 -16.87
CA THR A 67 3.98 5.74 -16.77
C THR A 67 4.30 6.60 -15.55
N PRO A 68 5.10 6.14 -14.60
CA PRO A 68 5.26 6.83 -13.32
C PRO A 68 6.47 7.77 -13.33
N GLU A 69 6.44 8.69 -14.28
CA GLU A 69 7.29 9.87 -14.27
C GLU A 69 6.65 10.88 -13.31
N VAL A 70 7.46 11.54 -12.49
CA VAL A 70 6.96 12.50 -11.47
C VAL A 70 6.10 13.59 -12.11
N ASP A 71 6.42 13.93 -13.35
CA ASP A 71 5.78 14.98 -14.13
C ASP A 71 4.58 14.45 -14.93
N ASN A 72 4.24 13.17 -14.79
CA ASN A 72 3.16 12.57 -15.55
C ASN A 72 1.84 13.30 -15.25
N PRO A 73 1.18 13.88 -16.26
CA PRO A 73 -0.05 14.65 -16.06
C PRO A 73 -1.18 13.82 -15.43
N VAL A 74 -1.13 12.49 -15.53
CA VAL A 74 -2.12 11.61 -14.91
C VAL A 74 -2.07 11.64 -13.39
N TYR A 75 -0.93 11.92 -12.75
CA TYR A 75 -0.90 12.06 -11.30
C TYR A 75 -1.67 13.28 -10.82
N LYS A 76 -1.56 14.38 -11.57
CA LYS A 76 -2.38 15.58 -11.36
C LYS A 76 -3.86 15.29 -11.61
N GLN A 77 -4.19 14.56 -12.68
CA GLN A 77 -5.57 14.15 -12.96
C GLN A 77 -6.17 13.29 -11.82
N ILE A 78 -5.42 12.30 -11.32
CA ILE A 78 -5.83 11.47 -10.18
C ILE A 78 -6.06 12.34 -8.96
N GLN A 79 -5.15 13.28 -8.67
CA GLN A 79 -5.30 14.19 -7.55
C GLN A 79 -6.56 15.07 -7.68
N GLU A 80 -6.80 15.65 -8.85
CA GLU A 80 -7.97 16.48 -9.15
C GLU A 80 -9.28 15.69 -9.02
N GLU A 81 -9.33 14.47 -9.55
CA GLU A 81 -10.51 13.64 -9.40
C GLU A 81 -10.74 13.27 -7.94
N MET A 82 -9.69 12.92 -7.18
CA MET A 82 -9.83 12.57 -5.77
C MET A 82 -10.31 13.75 -4.91
N LYS A 83 -10.00 15.01 -5.28
CA LYS A 83 -10.54 16.21 -4.62
C LYS A 83 -12.06 16.33 -4.75
N SER A 84 -12.64 15.80 -5.83
CA SER A 84 -14.09 15.80 -6.06
C SER A 84 -14.84 14.75 -5.22
N LYS A 85 -14.12 13.83 -4.56
CA LYS A 85 -14.72 12.72 -3.83
C LYS A 85 -14.85 13.03 -2.32
N PRO A 86 -15.83 12.44 -1.61
CA PRO A 86 -16.11 12.75 -0.21
C PRO A 86 -15.05 12.24 0.79
N ASP A 87 -14.36 11.13 0.52
CA ASP A 87 -13.30 10.60 1.39
C ASP A 87 -11.94 11.23 1.05
N LYS A 88 -11.57 12.28 1.79
CA LYS A 88 -10.31 13.01 1.63
C LYS A 88 -9.06 12.26 2.13
N LYS A 89 -9.21 11.01 2.61
CA LYS A 89 -8.10 10.20 3.15
C LYS A 89 -7.60 9.12 2.20
N ALA A 90 -8.19 8.98 1.02
CA ALA A 90 -7.69 8.08 0.00
C ALA A 90 -6.34 8.57 -0.55
N PHE A 91 -5.48 7.64 -0.95
CA PHE A 91 -4.24 7.94 -1.68
C PHE A 91 -3.75 6.70 -2.43
N TYR A 92 -2.87 6.92 -3.41
CA TYR A 92 -2.18 5.88 -4.15
C TYR A 92 -0.67 6.02 -3.95
N VAL A 93 0.02 4.90 -3.83
CA VAL A 93 1.49 4.87 -3.72
C VAL A 93 2.04 4.05 -4.88
N PHE A 94 2.90 4.66 -5.69
CA PHE A 94 3.61 4.00 -6.78
C PHE A 94 5.07 3.85 -6.37
N ILE A 95 5.57 2.63 -6.32
CA ILE A 95 6.95 2.34 -5.93
C ILE A 95 7.66 1.66 -7.09
N ASN A 96 8.78 2.26 -7.52
CA ASN A 96 9.72 1.58 -8.40
C ASN A 96 10.44 0.48 -7.60
N LYS A 97 10.23 -0.79 -7.95
CA LYS A 97 10.80 -1.93 -7.21
C LYS A 97 12.33 -2.02 -7.30
N ASN A 98 12.92 -1.36 -8.31
CA ASN A 98 14.37 -1.38 -8.55
C ASN A 98 15.06 -0.20 -7.84
N GLU A 99 14.56 1.01 -8.09
CA GLU A 99 15.15 2.28 -7.61
C GLU A 99 14.60 2.72 -6.24
N LEU A 100 13.51 2.10 -5.76
CA LEU A 100 12.78 2.50 -4.55
C LEU A 100 12.37 3.98 -4.52
N HIS A 101 12.09 4.54 -5.69
CA HIS A 101 11.41 5.80 -5.81
C HIS A 101 9.93 5.60 -5.54
N GLU A 102 9.40 6.31 -4.56
CA GLU A 102 8.00 6.33 -4.19
C GLU A 102 7.35 7.64 -4.66
N ILE A 103 6.22 7.50 -5.34
CA ILE A 103 5.31 8.60 -5.67
C ILE A 103 4.00 8.34 -4.92
N SER A 104 3.68 9.22 -3.97
CA SER A 104 2.42 9.19 -3.22
C SER A 104 1.49 10.30 -3.72
N ILE A 105 0.24 9.96 -4.03
CA ILE A 105 -0.78 10.90 -4.50
C ILE A 105 -1.88 10.99 -3.45
N GLU A 106 -1.89 12.09 -2.69
CA GLU A 106 -2.81 12.31 -1.58
C GLU A 106 -3.80 13.44 -1.87
N VAL A 107 -5.08 13.27 -1.51
CA VAL A 107 -6.11 14.30 -1.76
C VAL A 107 -5.76 15.65 -1.13
N GLY A 108 -5.32 15.62 0.13
CA GLY A 108 -5.02 16.83 0.92
C GLY A 108 -3.59 17.36 0.76
N ASN A 109 -2.63 16.49 0.43
CA ASN A 109 -1.20 16.82 0.47
C ASN A 109 -0.52 16.82 -0.91
N GLY A 110 -1.26 16.48 -1.97
CA GLY A 110 -0.75 16.47 -3.34
C GLY A 110 0.16 15.31 -3.67
N VAL A 111 1.00 15.50 -4.70
CA VAL A 111 1.96 14.50 -5.16
C VAL A 111 3.24 14.67 -4.36
N LYS A 112 3.67 13.61 -3.68
CA LYS A 112 4.93 13.54 -2.94
C LYS A 112 5.87 12.58 -3.64
N TYR A 113 7.15 12.92 -3.60
CA TYR A 113 8.23 12.08 -4.09
C TYR A 113 9.17 11.73 -2.95
N ILE A 114 9.44 10.45 -2.76
CA ILE A 114 10.28 9.94 -1.68
C ILE A 114 11.31 8.98 -2.30
N ASN A 115 12.58 9.25 -2.04
CA ASN A 115 13.68 8.33 -2.38
C ASN A 115 13.98 7.47 -1.17
N HIS A 116 13.81 6.16 -1.30
CA HIS A 116 14.15 5.21 -0.25
C HIS A 116 15.52 4.59 -0.52
N LEU A 117 16.22 4.23 0.56
CA LEU A 117 17.50 3.53 0.53
C LEU A 117 17.31 2.01 0.52
N PRO A 118 18.31 1.23 0.05
CA PRO A 118 18.30 -0.22 0.21
C PRO A 118 18.15 -0.63 1.68
N GLY A 119 17.15 -1.47 1.97
CA GLY A 119 16.83 -1.89 3.33
C GLY A 119 15.78 -1.03 4.04
N ASP A 120 15.31 0.06 3.42
CA ASP A 120 14.19 0.82 3.93
C ASP A 120 12.93 -0.03 4.02
N ARG A 121 12.14 0.27 5.05
CA ARG A 121 10.89 -0.41 5.40
C ARG A 121 9.75 0.49 4.95
N LEU A 122 8.92 -0.02 4.06
CA LEU A 122 7.79 0.72 3.53
C LEU A 122 6.55 0.34 4.31
N VAL A 123 6.03 1.28 5.09
CA VAL A 123 4.78 1.09 5.82
C VAL A 123 3.80 2.15 5.35
N SER A 124 2.66 1.71 4.82
CA SER A 124 1.67 2.62 4.28
C SER A 124 0.27 2.35 4.79
N GLY A 125 -0.49 3.41 4.92
CA GLY A 125 -1.89 3.40 5.35
C GLY A 125 -2.09 3.71 6.83
N CYS A 126 -3.36 3.74 7.21
CA CYS A 126 -3.82 4.11 8.56
C CYS A 126 -3.44 3.11 9.66
N GLY A 127 -2.95 1.92 9.31
CA GLY A 127 -2.36 0.96 10.24
C GLY A 127 -0.88 1.21 10.57
N ALA A 128 -0.19 2.08 9.82
CA ALA A 128 1.25 2.26 9.94
C ALA A 128 1.74 2.61 11.35
N LYS A 129 0.97 3.43 12.09
CA LYS A 129 1.32 3.85 13.45
C LYS A 129 1.30 2.73 14.50
N TYR A 130 0.80 1.55 14.14
CA TYR A 130 0.73 0.37 15.02
C TYR A 130 1.74 -0.71 14.63
N VAL A 131 2.60 -0.41 13.66
CA VAL A 131 3.58 -1.34 13.14
C VAL A 131 4.86 -1.24 13.97
N ASP A 132 5.22 -2.34 14.61
CA ASP A 132 6.55 -2.51 15.19
C ASP A 132 7.51 -3.08 14.14
N LEU A 133 8.54 -2.29 13.82
CA LEU A 133 9.54 -2.59 12.81
C LEU A 133 10.78 -3.29 13.38
N GLY A 134 10.79 -3.66 14.67
CA GLY A 134 11.92 -4.29 15.34
C GLY A 134 12.34 -5.64 14.74
N LEU A 135 11.42 -6.39 14.12
CA LEU A 135 11.72 -7.65 13.44
C LEU A 135 12.34 -7.46 12.03
N LEU A 136 12.19 -6.25 11.47
CA LEU A 136 12.60 -5.92 10.11
C LEU A 136 14.00 -5.28 10.07
N ILE A 137 14.98 -6.01 10.58
CA ILE A 137 16.40 -5.61 10.62
C ILE A 137 17.23 -6.36 9.58
N ASP A 138 18.36 -5.78 9.18
CA ASP A 138 19.37 -6.34 8.26
C ASP A 138 18.81 -6.91 6.96
N LEU A 139 17.74 -6.29 6.46
CA LEU A 139 16.93 -6.81 5.37
C LEU A 139 17.73 -6.99 4.07
N ASN A 140 18.71 -6.15 3.83
CA ASN A 140 19.62 -6.22 2.67
C ASN A 140 20.48 -7.49 2.62
N THR A 141 20.63 -8.21 3.74
CA THR A 141 21.40 -9.47 3.82
C THR A 141 20.51 -10.71 3.88
N LYS A 142 19.21 -10.54 4.17
CA LYS A 142 18.26 -11.64 4.35
C LYS A 142 17.63 -12.07 3.03
N LYS A 143 17.54 -13.38 2.79
CA LYS A 143 16.77 -13.96 1.68
C LYS A 143 15.26 -13.82 1.88
N TYR A 144 14.51 -13.96 0.79
CA TYR A 144 13.04 -13.92 0.76
C TYR A 144 12.35 -14.60 1.94
N ASN A 145 12.61 -15.90 2.18
CA ASN A 145 11.88 -16.68 3.18
C ASN A 145 12.02 -16.10 4.60
N LYS A 146 13.20 -15.57 4.94
CA LYS A 146 13.44 -15.00 6.27
C LYS A 146 12.73 -13.64 6.41
N VAL A 147 12.83 -12.77 5.40
CA VAL A 147 12.12 -11.49 5.40
C VAL A 147 10.61 -11.67 5.39
N ARG A 148 10.09 -12.65 4.63
CA ARG A 148 8.66 -12.99 4.60
C ARG A 148 8.13 -13.28 6.00
N ALA A 149 8.78 -14.19 6.73
CA ALA A 149 8.32 -14.58 8.06
C ALA A 149 8.34 -13.41 9.05
N ASP A 150 9.41 -12.62 9.05
CA ASP A 150 9.54 -11.43 9.90
C ASP A 150 8.46 -10.38 9.54
N LEU A 151 8.21 -10.15 8.24
CA LEU A 151 7.22 -9.20 7.72
C LEU A 151 5.78 -9.61 8.01
N GLU A 152 5.45 -10.89 7.83
CA GLU A 152 4.14 -11.47 8.14
C GLU A 152 3.86 -11.37 9.65
N THR A 153 4.85 -11.65 10.49
CA THR A 153 4.74 -11.49 11.95
C THR A 153 4.49 -10.03 12.33
N THR A 154 5.28 -9.10 11.79
CA THR A 154 5.08 -7.65 12.00
C THR A 154 3.68 -7.20 11.55
N PHE A 155 3.20 -7.69 10.40
CA PHE A 155 1.87 -7.40 9.90
C PHE A 155 0.76 -7.90 10.82
N LEU A 156 0.84 -9.16 11.25
CA LEU A 156 -0.16 -9.77 12.14
C LEU A 156 -0.18 -9.10 13.52
N ASN A 157 0.97 -8.69 14.05
CA ASN A 157 1.04 -7.93 15.29
C ASN A 157 0.35 -6.56 15.15
N ALA A 158 0.63 -5.83 14.07
CA ALA A 158 -0.04 -4.55 13.79
C ALA A 158 -1.56 -4.71 13.62
N TYR A 159 -1.97 -5.73 12.88
CA TYR A 159 -3.37 -6.12 12.69
C TYR A 159 -4.08 -6.38 14.02
N ASN A 160 -3.46 -7.19 14.89
CA ASN A 160 -4.02 -7.57 16.19
C ASN A 160 -4.12 -6.36 17.14
N ASN A 161 -3.07 -5.53 17.18
CA ASN A 161 -3.05 -4.31 17.98
C ASN A 161 -4.17 -3.36 17.55
N GLN A 162 -4.41 -3.21 16.26
CA GLN A 162 -5.49 -2.36 15.76
C GLN A 162 -6.90 -2.89 16.06
N SER A 163 -7.10 -4.19 15.86
CA SER A 163 -8.39 -4.84 16.06
C SER A 163 -8.81 -4.77 17.53
N LYS A 164 -7.88 -5.03 18.45
CA LYS A 164 -8.12 -5.01 19.90
C LYS A 164 -8.24 -3.60 20.49
N ALA A 165 -7.43 -2.64 20.02
CA ALA A 165 -7.36 -1.33 20.66
C ALA A 165 -8.46 -0.35 20.21
N ASN A 166 -9.18 -0.60 19.11
CA ASN A 166 -10.10 0.39 18.53
C ASN A 166 -11.37 -0.17 17.87
N GLY A 167 -11.66 -1.47 17.99
CA GLY A 167 -12.81 -2.10 17.30
C GLY A 167 -12.76 -1.94 15.78
N LYS A 168 -11.57 -1.69 15.22
CA LYS A 168 -11.37 -1.46 13.78
C LYS A 168 -11.18 -2.81 13.13
N GLU A 169 -12.15 -3.20 12.32
CA GLU A 169 -12.10 -4.51 11.69
C GLU A 169 -11.18 -4.52 10.47
N PHE A 170 -10.40 -5.59 10.37
CA PHE A 170 -9.66 -5.97 9.18
C PHE A 170 -10.12 -7.36 8.73
N SER A 171 -9.73 -7.75 7.52
CA SER A 171 -10.04 -9.05 6.92
C SER A 171 -9.27 -10.16 7.63
N ASN A 172 -9.92 -11.29 7.94
CA ASN A 172 -9.21 -12.50 8.40
C ASN A 172 -8.18 -13.02 7.37
N GLY A 173 -8.37 -12.69 6.09
CA GLY A 173 -7.40 -12.94 5.01
C GLY A 173 -6.47 -11.76 4.72
N TYR A 174 -5.24 -12.05 4.31
CA TYR A 174 -4.31 -11.06 3.78
C TYR A 174 -3.56 -11.67 2.60
N THR A 175 -2.91 -10.83 1.81
CA THR A 175 -2.11 -11.25 0.66
C THR A 175 -0.64 -11.02 0.93
N ILE A 176 0.19 -12.01 0.62
CA ILE A 176 1.64 -11.86 0.53
C ILE A 176 2.02 -11.92 -0.94
N LYS A 177 2.79 -10.93 -1.40
CA LYS A 177 3.39 -10.94 -2.74
C LYS A 177 4.91 -10.89 -2.62
N TYR A 178 5.57 -11.60 -3.52
CA TYR A 178 7.01 -11.57 -3.67
C TYR A 178 7.40 -11.13 -5.09
N LEU A 179 8.44 -10.33 -5.17
CA LEU A 179 8.97 -9.76 -6.40
C LEU A 179 10.46 -10.05 -6.44
N LEU A 180 10.89 -10.88 -7.39
CA LEU A 180 12.31 -11.06 -7.70
C LEU A 180 12.87 -9.77 -8.31
N SER A 181 14.07 -9.39 -7.87
CA SER A 181 14.85 -8.29 -8.45
C SER A 181 15.44 -8.66 -9.80
#